data_AF-A0A7K5G4F9-F1
#
_entry.id   AF-A0A7K5G4F9-F1
#
_cell.length_a   1.000
_cell.length_b   1.000
_cell.length_c   1.000
_cell.angle_alpha   90.00
_cell.angle_beta   90.00
_cell.angle_gamma   90.00
#
_symmetry.space_group_name_H-M   'P 1'
#
loop_
_entity.id
_entity.type
_entity.pdbx_description
1 polymer ?
#
loop_
_entity_poly.entity_id
_entity_poly.type
_entity_poly.pdbx_seq_one_letter_code
_entity_poly.pdbx_strand_id
1 'polypeptide(L)'
;RPFNPGNFLVHAVSNIICSIVFGDRFDYEDKKFLTLIELLDENNKLQNSIQTQLYNVFPTVMDYLPGPHQKLIKNIEKVDQFTLEIIAEHQETLDPTCPRDFIDAFLNKMEQEKGNGNSKFTTETLSRTTLDLFLAGTGTTSITLRHGLLILQKYPEIV
;
A
#
# COMPACT_ATOMS: atom_id res chain seq x y z
N ARG A 1 -31.07 6.35 -1.35
CA ARG A 1 -30.83 5.11 -2.14
C ARG A 1 -29.89 4.22 -1.34
N PRO A 2 -30.14 2.91 -1.21
CA PRO A 2 -29.18 1.98 -0.61
C PRO A 2 -27.87 1.98 -1.40
N PHE A 3 -26.73 1.89 -0.72
CA PHE A 3 -25.39 1.81 -1.32
C PHE A 3 -24.47 0.93 -0.47
N ASN A 4 -23.38 0.41 -1.05
CA ASN A 4 -22.35 -0.32 -0.33
C ASN A 4 -21.26 0.66 0.13
N PRO A 5 -21.05 0.87 1.45
CA PRO A 5 -20.06 1.82 1.94
C PRO A 5 -18.60 1.33 1.80
N GLY A 6 -18.37 0.06 1.47
CA GLY A 6 -17.03 -0.55 1.47
C GLY A 6 -16.01 0.22 0.64
N ASN A 7 -16.31 0.49 -0.64
CA ASN A 7 -15.37 1.20 -1.53
C ASN A 7 -15.11 2.63 -1.06
N PHE A 8 -16.15 3.31 -0.56
CA PHE A 8 -16.00 4.68 -0.04
C PHE A 8 -15.07 4.71 1.17
N LEU A 9 -15.22 3.76 2.10
CA LEU A 9 -14.36 3.66 3.28
C LEU A 9 -12.92 3.33 2.90
N VAL A 10 -12.70 2.41 1.94
CA VAL A 10 -11.36 2.09 1.44
C VAL A 10 -10.71 3.35 0.87
N HIS A 11 -11.39 4.06 -0.05
CA HIS A 11 -10.82 5.25 -0.68
C HIS A 11 -10.54 6.36 0.35
N ALA A 12 -11.46 6.60 1.29
CA ALA A 12 -11.29 7.64 2.30
C ALA A 12 -10.07 7.36 3.20
N VAL A 13 -9.92 6.12 3.68
CA VAL A 13 -8.78 5.72 4.51
C VAL A 13 -7.48 5.74 3.71
N SER A 14 -7.50 5.20 2.49
CA SER A 14 -6.33 5.20 1.60
C SER A 14 -5.84 6.61 1.31
N ASN A 15 -6.73 7.57 1.09
CA ASN A 15 -6.34 8.96 0.85
C ASN A 15 -5.68 9.62 2.06
N ILE A 16 -6.06 9.23 3.29
CA ILE A 16 -5.37 9.72 4.49
C ILE A 16 -3.92 9.23 4.49
N ILE A 17 -3.69 7.93 4.28
CA ILE A 17 -2.33 7.40 4.27
C ILE A 17 -1.53 7.88 3.05
N CYS A 18 -2.15 8.06 1.87
CA CYS A 18 -1.52 8.70 0.72
C CYS A 18 -1.02 10.10 1.05
N SER A 19 -1.83 10.92 1.74
CA SER A 19 -1.40 12.28 2.09
C SER A 19 -0.21 12.32 3.06
N ILE A 20 -0.04 11.28 3.88
CA ILE A 20 1.09 11.16 4.80
C ILE A 20 2.33 10.64 4.06
N VAL A 21 2.14 9.68 3.15
CA VAL A 21 3.24 8.95 2.52
C VAL A 21 3.74 9.61 1.24
N PHE A 22 2.84 10.10 0.40
CA PHE A 22 3.11 10.67 -0.92
C PHE A 22 2.91 12.19 -1.00
N GLY A 23 2.49 12.82 0.12
CA GLY A 23 2.21 14.26 0.16
C GLY A 23 0.97 14.70 -0.62
N ASP A 24 0.27 13.77 -1.27
CA ASP A 24 -0.88 14.06 -2.12
C ASP A 24 -2.11 13.22 -1.77
N ARG A 25 -3.28 13.76 -2.11
CA ARG A 25 -4.57 13.06 -2.06
C ARG A 25 -5.01 12.79 -3.48
N PHE A 26 -5.08 11.51 -3.82
CA PHE A 26 -5.57 11.12 -5.13
C PHE A 26 -7.07 11.40 -5.23
N ASP A 27 -7.49 11.89 -6.41
CA ASP A 27 -8.92 11.95 -6.72
C ASP A 27 -9.50 10.53 -6.65
N TYR A 28 -10.74 10.41 -6.22
CA TYR A 28 -11.47 9.15 -6.18
C TYR A 28 -11.63 8.56 -7.60
N GLU A 29 -11.48 9.37 -8.64
CA GLU A 29 -11.49 8.96 -10.05
C GLU A 29 -10.08 8.80 -10.68
N ASP A 30 -9.01 9.01 -9.90
CA ASP A 30 -7.65 8.85 -10.42
C ASP A 30 -7.38 7.40 -10.82
N LYS A 31 -7.09 7.18 -12.10
CA LYS A 31 -6.92 5.83 -12.66
C LYS A 31 -5.71 5.10 -12.09
N LYS A 32 -4.62 5.80 -11.75
CA LYS A 32 -3.42 5.15 -11.20
C LYS A 32 -3.70 4.68 -9.77
N PHE A 33 -4.32 5.54 -8.97
CA PHE A 33 -4.73 5.21 -7.61
C PHE A 33 -5.76 4.06 -7.57
N LEU A 34 -6.78 4.11 -8.42
CA LEU A 34 -7.76 3.02 -8.53
C LEU A 34 -7.08 1.70 -8.93
N THR A 35 -6.16 1.74 -9.90
CA THR A 35 -5.37 0.56 -10.29
C THR A 35 -4.56 0.01 -9.12
N LEU A 36 -3.96 0.87 -8.30
CA LEU A 36 -3.24 0.46 -7.10
C LEU A 36 -4.17 -0.24 -6.10
N ILE A 37 -5.31 0.37 -5.78
CA ILE A 37 -6.31 -0.22 -4.87
C ILE A 37 -6.82 -1.57 -5.39
N GLU A 38 -7.07 -1.69 -6.69
CA GLU A 38 -7.49 -2.95 -7.32
C GLU A 38 -6.41 -4.03 -7.24
N LEU A 39 -5.14 -3.69 -7.50
CA LEU A 39 -4.01 -4.61 -7.35
C LEU A 39 -3.88 -5.09 -5.90
N LEU A 40 -4.10 -4.21 -4.93
CA LEU A 40 -4.05 -4.57 -3.51
C LEU A 40 -5.19 -5.49 -3.09
N ASP A 41 -6.43 -5.21 -3.52
CA ASP A 41 -7.58 -6.07 -3.25
C ASP A 41 -7.40 -7.45 -3.91
N GLU A 42 -6.87 -7.49 -5.13
CA GLU A 42 -6.52 -8.75 -5.79
C GLU A 42 -5.43 -9.51 -5.04
N ASN A 43 -4.37 -8.83 -4.59
CA ASN A 43 -3.30 -9.46 -3.81
C ASN A 43 -3.83 -10.07 -2.51
N ASN A 44 -4.70 -9.36 -1.79
CA ASN A 44 -5.35 -9.88 -0.58
C ASN A 44 -6.17 -11.14 -0.88
N LYS A 45 -6.93 -11.15 -1.99
CA LYS A 45 -7.68 -12.35 -2.41
C LYS A 45 -6.77 -13.52 -2.77
N LEU A 46 -5.68 -13.26 -3.49
CA LEU A 46 -4.70 -14.28 -3.88
C LEU A 46 -3.97 -14.87 -2.67
N GLN A 47 -3.61 -14.03 -1.69
CA GLN A 47 -2.96 -14.46 -0.43
C GLN A 47 -3.85 -15.39 0.41
N ASN A 48 -5.17 -15.17 0.38
CA ASN A 48 -6.13 -16.02 1.07
C ASN A 48 -6.33 -17.40 0.41
N SER A 49 -5.75 -17.65 -0.78
CA SER A 49 -5.87 -18.94 -1.44
C SER A 49 -4.94 -20.00 -0.83
N ILE A 50 -5.43 -21.24 -0.72
CA ILE A 50 -4.65 -22.39 -0.19
C ILE A 50 -3.36 -22.60 -0.99
N GLN A 51 -3.41 -22.45 -2.31
CA GLN A 51 -2.22 -22.61 -3.17
C GLN A 51 -1.14 -21.55 -2.89
N THR A 52 -1.52 -20.30 -2.61
CA THR A 52 -0.56 -19.28 -2.17
C THR A 52 -0.01 -19.57 -0.78
N GLN A 53 -0.84 -20.09 0.14
CA GLN A 53 -0.33 -20.52 1.44
C GLN A 53 0.68 -21.66 1.34
N LEU A 54 0.48 -22.60 0.40
CA LEU A 54 1.47 -23.64 0.09
C LEU A 54 2.78 -23.07 -0.45
N TYR A 55 2.73 -21.98 -1.23
CA TYR A 55 3.94 -21.26 -1.65
C TYR A 55 4.75 -20.73 -0.46
N ASN A 56 4.09 -20.19 0.57
CA ASN A 56 4.77 -19.72 1.78
C ASN A 56 5.47 -20.83 2.57
N VAL A 57 4.97 -22.07 2.50
CA VAL A 57 5.53 -23.23 3.24
C VAL A 57 6.56 -23.98 2.40
N PHE A 58 6.31 -24.15 1.10
CA PHE A 58 7.12 -24.94 0.18
C PHE A 58 7.51 -24.13 -1.07
N PRO A 59 8.21 -23.00 -0.94
CA PRO A 59 8.45 -22.08 -2.05
C PRO A 59 9.22 -22.76 -3.20
N THR A 60 10.29 -23.49 -2.90
CA THR A 60 11.13 -24.15 -3.92
C THR A 60 10.36 -25.18 -4.75
N VAL A 61 9.41 -25.90 -4.17
CA VAL A 61 8.59 -26.86 -4.93
C VAL A 61 7.56 -26.12 -5.78
N MET A 62 6.95 -25.09 -5.19
CA MET A 62 5.90 -24.33 -5.82
C MET A 62 6.41 -23.43 -6.95
N ASP A 63 7.68 -23.00 -6.93
CA ASP A 63 8.32 -22.25 -8.03
C ASP A 63 8.28 -23.00 -9.37
N TYR A 64 8.27 -24.34 -9.34
CA TYR A 64 8.15 -25.18 -10.54
C TYR A 64 6.70 -25.43 -10.97
N LEU A 65 5.72 -25.04 -10.16
CA LEU A 65 4.30 -25.31 -10.40
C LEU A 65 3.56 -24.03 -10.83
N PRO A 66 2.61 -24.10 -11.77
CA PRO A 66 1.73 -22.98 -12.06
C PRO A 66 0.81 -22.71 -10.87
N GLY A 67 0.53 -21.44 -10.58
CA GLY A 67 -0.38 -21.09 -9.49
C GLY A 67 -0.59 -19.60 -9.25
N PRO A 68 -1.48 -19.24 -8.31
CA PRO A 68 -1.83 -17.86 -7.98
C PRO A 68 -0.65 -17.05 -7.44
N HIS A 69 0.37 -17.70 -6.87
CA HIS A 69 1.59 -17.06 -6.40
C HIS A 69 2.33 -16.31 -7.54
N GLN A 70 2.29 -16.84 -8.78
CA GLN A 70 2.90 -16.16 -9.93
C GLN A 70 2.19 -14.85 -10.27
N LYS A 71 0.85 -14.82 -10.15
CA LYS A 71 0.08 -13.60 -10.33
C LYS A 71 0.33 -12.61 -9.21
N LEU A 72 0.42 -13.10 -7.97
CA LEU A 72 0.76 -12.28 -6.81
C LEU A 72 2.11 -11.59 -6.98
N ILE A 73 3.15 -12.32 -7.42
CA ILE A 73 4.49 -11.77 -7.68
C ILE A 73 4.42 -10.67 -8.75
N LYS A 74 3.75 -10.91 -9.88
CA LYS A 74 3.57 -9.90 -10.95
C LYS A 74 2.82 -8.66 -10.48
N ASN A 75 1.84 -8.82 -9.60
CA ASN A 75 1.12 -7.69 -9.04
C ASN A 75 2.00 -6.89 -8.07
N ILE A 76 2.84 -7.56 -7.27
CA ILE A 76 3.83 -6.90 -6.41
C ILE A 76 4.81 -6.08 -7.27
N GLU A 77 5.31 -6.62 -8.39
CA GLU A 77 6.19 -5.88 -9.31
C GLU A 77 5.54 -4.59 -9.84
N LYS A 78 4.25 -4.62 -10.18
CA LYS A 78 3.52 -3.42 -10.64
C LYS A 78 3.36 -2.38 -9.52
N VAL A 79 3.11 -2.84 -8.31
CA VAL A 79 2.95 -1.99 -7.12
C VAL A 79 4.30 -1.35 -6.73
N ASP A 80 5.39 -2.10 -6.85
CA ASP A 80 6.76 -1.61 -6.68
C ASP A 80 7.09 -0.53 -7.73
N GLN A 81 6.76 -0.79 -9.00
CA GLN A 81 6.98 0.16 -10.09
C GLN A 81 6.22 1.48 -9.88
N PHE A 82 4.95 1.40 -9.45
CA PHE A 82 4.16 2.58 -9.11
C PHE A 82 4.84 3.43 -8.01
N THR A 83 5.37 2.77 -6.98
CA THR A 83 6.03 3.45 -5.86
C THR A 83 7.35 4.09 -6.30
N LEU A 84 8.12 3.40 -7.14
CA LEU A 84 9.38 3.92 -7.68
C LEU A 84 9.17 5.15 -8.57
N GLU A 85 8.08 5.19 -9.35
CA GLU A 85 7.71 6.37 -10.14
C GLU A 85 7.46 7.58 -9.23
N ILE A 86 6.68 7.42 -8.16
CA ILE A 86 6.43 8.51 -7.20
C ILE A 86 7.73 8.97 -6.51
N ILE A 87 8.59 8.02 -6.11
CA ILE A 87 9.88 8.35 -5.49
C ILE A 87 10.74 9.18 -6.46
N ALA A 88 10.75 8.84 -7.76
CA ALA A 88 11.48 9.61 -8.76
C ALA A 88 10.93 11.04 -8.89
N GLU A 89 9.61 11.21 -8.93
CA GLU A 89 8.96 12.54 -8.94
C GLU A 89 9.32 13.37 -7.69
N HIS A 90 9.42 12.73 -6.52
CA HIS A 90 9.85 13.40 -5.28
C HIS A 90 11.32 13.82 -5.35
N GLN A 91 12.20 12.98 -5.90
CA GLN A 91 13.62 13.30 -6.07
C GLN A 91 13.85 14.51 -6.99
N GLU A 92 13.04 14.67 -8.05
CA GLU A 92 13.12 15.82 -8.96
C GLU A 92 12.75 17.15 -8.30
N THR A 93 11.88 17.09 -7.28
CA THR A 93 11.27 18.26 -6.63
C THR A 93 11.67 18.44 -5.17
N LEU A 94 12.65 17.66 -4.70
CA LEU A 94 13.06 17.59 -3.30
C LEU A 94 13.62 18.94 -2.80
N ASP A 95 13.00 19.47 -1.75
CA ASP A 95 13.56 20.55 -0.94
C ASP A 95 14.00 19.99 0.42
N PRO A 96 15.32 19.87 0.69
CA PRO A 96 15.83 19.35 1.95
C PRO A 96 15.40 20.14 3.20
N THR A 97 15.01 21.41 3.02
CA THR A 97 14.61 22.29 4.13
C THR A 97 13.12 22.19 4.47
N CYS A 98 12.31 21.66 3.56
CA CYS A 98 10.86 21.60 3.67
C CYS A 98 10.33 20.24 3.18
N PRO A 99 10.53 19.15 3.94
CA PRO A 99 10.02 17.84 3.56
C PRO A 99 8.49 17.84 3.54
N ARG A 100 7.90 17.45 2.41
CA ARG A 100 6.44 17.47 2.20
C ARG A 100 5.73 16.31 2.90
N ASP A 101 6.39 15.16 2.98
CA ASP A 101 5.81 13.88 3.38
C ASP A 101 6.89 12.88 3.84
N PHE A 102 6.46 11.63 4.07
CA PHE A 102 7.34 10.53 4.44
C PHE A 102 8.47 10.28 3.43
N ILE A 103 8.18 10.33 2.11
CA ILE A 103 9.17 10.06 1.08
C ILE A 103 10.27 11.10 1.13
N ASP A 104 9.93 12.39 1.16
CA ASP A 104 10.91 13.47 1.27
C ASP A 104 11.74 13.36 2.55
N ALA A 105 11.10 13.06 3.70
CA ALA A 105 11.78 12.88 4.96
C ALA A 105 12.79 11.71 4.90
N PHE A 106 12.41 10.61 4.25
CA PHE A 106 13.28 9.45 4.06
C PHE A 106 14.43 9.76 3.10
N LEU A 107 14.17 10.47 1.99
CA LEU A 107 15.20 10.91 1.05
C LEU A 107 16.24 11.83 1.73
N ASN A 108 15.79 12.75 2.58
CA ASN A 108 16.68 13.58 3.39
C ASN A 108 17.54 12.73 4.34
N LYS A 109 16.95 11.69 4.94
CA LYS A 109 17.71 10.76 5.79
C LYS A 109 18.71 9.93 4.99
N MET A 110 18.37 9.51 3.78
CA MET A 110 19.31 8.85 2.86
C MET A 110 20.51 9.73 2.54
N GLU A 111 20.29 11.02 2.30
CA GLU A 111 21.35 12.00 2.05
C GLU A 111 22.30 12.13 3.26
N GLN A 112 21.73 12.23 4.47
CA GLN A 112 22.51 12.33 5.72
C GLN A 112 23.37 11.09 6.00
N GLU A 113 22.95 9.92 5.52
CA GLU A 113 23.66 8.65 5.68
C GLU A 113 24.63 8.35 4.52
N LYS A 114 24.82 9.28 3.58
CA LYS A 114 25.80 9.10 2.51
C LYS A 114 27.20 8.89 3.08
N GLY A 115 27.87 7.83 2.62
CA GLY A 115 29.19 7.41 3.09
C GLY A 115 29.15 6.42 4.25
N ASN A 116 27.99 6.16 4.86
CA ASN A 116 27.83 5.06 5.81
C ASN A 116 27.59 3.74 5.06
N GLY A 117 28.64 2.90 4.96
CA GLY A 117 28.55 1.59 4.29
C GLY A 117 27.58 0.59 4.95
N ASN A 118 27.11 0.88 6.17
CA ASN A 118 26.13 0.06 6.89
C ASN A 118 24.71 0.65 6.88
N SER A 119 24.48 1.74 6.14
CA SER A 119 23.17 2.39 6.06
C SER A 119 22.09 1.43 5.58
N LYS A 120 20.91 1.52 6.19
CA LYS A 120 19.70 0.81 5.77
C LYS A 120 18.72 1.73 5.03
N PHE A 121 19.09 2.98 4.84
CA PHE A 121 18.31 3.95 4.08
C PHE A 121 18.71 3.84 2.60
N THR A 122 18.01 2.95 1.88
CA THR A 122 18.18 2.74 0.45
C THR A 122 16.87 3.00 -0.29
N THR A 123 16.92 3.20 -1.61
CA THR A 123 15.72 3.35 -2.44
C THR A 123 14.80 2.13 -2.36
N GLU A 124 15.39 0.92 -2.23
CA GLU A 124 14.63 -0.31 -2.06
C GLU A 124 13.87 -0.31 -0.72
N THR A 125 14.55 0.04 0.38
CA THR A 125 13.91 0.14 1.69
C THR A 125 12.83 1.22 1.69
N LEU A 126 13.08 2.38 1.07
CA LEU A 126 12.07 3.43 0.90
C LEU A 126 10.83 2.89 0.19
N SER A 127 10.99 2.27 -0.98
CA SER A 127 9.87 1.71 -1.74
C SER A 127 9.08 0.68 -0.92
N ARG A 128 9.77 -0.27 -0.26
CA ARG A 128 9.14 -1.29 0.57
C ARG A 128 8.40 -0.70 1.77
N THR A 129 9.00 0.25 2.48
CA THR A 129 8.37 0.87 3.66
C THR A 129 7.18 1.73 3.28
N THR A 130 7.25 2.48 2.18
CA THR A 130 6.11 3.24 1.63
C THR A 130 4.93 2.31 1.34
N LEU A 131 5.17 1.17 0.69
CA LEU A 131 4.14 0.19 0.41
C LEU A 131 3.56 -0.45 1.66
N ASP A 132 4.41 -0.79 2.63
CA ASP A 132 4.00 -1.36 3.92
C ASP A 132 3.06 -0.41 4.67
N LEU A 133 3.43 0.87 4.77
CA LEU A 133 2.59 1.91 5.36
C LEU A 133 1.24 2.05 4.64
N PHE A 134 1.26 2.09 3.32
CA PHE A 134 0.05 2.23 2.50
C PHE A 134 -0.92 1.05 2.68
N LEU A 135 -0.37 -0.18 2.64
CA LEU A 135 -1.11 -1.44 2.86
C LEU A 135 -1.72 -1.50 4.25
N ALA A 136 -0.89 -1.31 5.27
CA ALA A 136 -1.29 -1.41 6.67
C ALA A 136 -2.36 -0.37 7.02
N GLY A 137 -2.18 0.87 6.56
CA GLY A 137 -3.10 1.98 6.81
C GLY A 137 -4.45 1.80 6.14
N THR A 138 -4.48 1.29 4.91
CA THR A 138 -5.70 1.13 4.10
C THR A 138 -6.59 -0.02 4.58
N GLY A 139 -6.05 -1.24 4.60
CA GLY A 139 -6.87 -2.45 4.70
C GLY A 139 -7.53 -2.60 6.07
N THR A 140 -6.73 -2.53 7.13
CA THR A 140 -7.19 -2.79 8.51
C THR A 140 -8.25 -1.79 8.96
N THR A 141 -7.99 -0.50 8.77
CA THR A 141 -8.90 0.58 9.16
C THR A 141 -10.22 0.53 8.39
N SER A 142 -10.18 0.33 7.08
CA SER A 142 -11.39 0.27 6.25
C SER A 142 -12.28 -0.93 6.61
N ILE A 143 -11.68 -2.10 6.88
CA ILE A 143 -12.38 -3.29 7.37
C ILE A 143 -12.99 -3.04 8.75
N THR A 144 -12.24 -2.46 9.69
CA THR A 144 -12.74 -2.14 11.03
C THR A 144 -13.90 -1.15 10.98
N LEU A 145 -13.82 -0.09 10.17
CA LEU A 145 -14.92 0.87 9.99
C LEU A 145 -16.15 0.20 9.39
N ARG A 146 -15.96 -0.66 8.38
CA ARG A 146 -17.07 -1.41 7.76
C ARG A 146 -17.76 -2.33 8.76
N HIS A 147 -17.00 -3.05 9.58
CA HIS A 147 -17.54 -3.87 10.66
C HIS A 147 -18.23 -3.02 11.74
N GLY A 148 -17.65 -1.87 12.10
CA GLY A 148 -18.24 -0.92 13.04
C GLY A 148 -19.63 -0.46 12.59
N LEU A 149 -19.78 -0.02 11.34
CA LEU A 149 -21.07 0.36 10.78
C LEU A 149 -22.08 -0.78 10.80
N LEU A 150 -21.66 -2.01 10.46
CA LEU A 150 -22.52 -3.19 10.49
C LEU A 150 -23.00 -3.52 11.92
N ILE A 151 -22.12 -3.37 12.92
CA ILE A 151 -22.45 -3.56 14.33
C ILE A 151 -23.45 -2.51 14.79
N LEU A 152 -23.22 -1.23 14.50
CA LEU A 152 -24.14 -0.13 14.86
C LEU A 152 -25.52 -0.31 14.22
N GLN A 153 -25.58 -0.84 12.99
CA GLN A 153 -26.86 -1.17 12.35
C GLN A 153 -27.58 -2.34 13.03
N LYS A 154 -26.85 -3.33 13.54
CA LYS A 154 -27.41 -4.51 14.22
C LYS A 154 -27.93 -4.18 15.62
N TYR A 155 -27.29 -3.22 16.30
CA TYR A 155 -27.59 -2.82 17.68
C TYR A 155 -27.92 -1.32 17.73
N PRO A 156 -29.09 -0.90 17.21
CA PRO A 156 -29.47 0.51 17.11
C PRO A 156 -29.58 1.22 18.47
N GLU A 157 -29.75 0.49 19.57
CA GLU A 157 -29.79 0.99 20.94
C GLU A 157 -28.44 1.53 21.46
N ILE A 158 -27.34 1.25 20.76
CA ILE A 158 -26.00 1.74 21.10
C ILE A 158 -25.77 3.17 20.55
N VAL A 159 -26.57 3.59 19.55
CA VAL A 159 -26.45 4.88 18.85
C VAL A 159 -27.28 5.97 19.52
#